data_AF-A0A366LP02-F1
#
_entry.id   AF-A0A366LP02-F1
#
_cell.length_a   1.000
_cell.length_b   1.000
_cell.length_c   1.000
_cell.angle_alpha   90.00
_cell.angle_beta   90.00
_cell.angle_gamma   90.00
#
_symmetry.space_group_name_H-M   'P 1'
#
loop_
_entity.id
_entity.type
_entity.pdbx_description
1 polymer ?
#
loop_
_entity_poly.entity_id
_entity_poly.type
_entity_poly.pdbx_seq_one_letter_code
_entity_poly.pdbx_strand_id
1 'polypeptide(L)'
;MLIPCMACDSRFLPDEYFRACHDYQRGTDSVAWTCPHCGNQDDLRILPGELGFGATGRGRFDVHDRVRVPGLRRRRQDLRLDISLDQKVWRVPTGARGAAREARCFF
;
A
#
# COMPACT_ATOMS: atom_id res chain seq x y z
N MET A 1 16.18 1.95 -6.70
CA MET A 1 14.96 2.66 -7.14
C MET A 1 14.30 3.33 -5.96
N LEU A 2 13.51 4.38 -6.18
CA LEU A 2 12.80 5.09 -5.12
C LEU A 2 11.30 5.15 -5.43
N ILE A 3 10.49 4.99 -4.38
CA ILE A 3 9.03 5.03 -4.45
C ILE A 3 8.58 6.42 -3.94
N PRO A 4 7.81 7.19 -4.73
CA PRO A 4 7.37 8.52 -4.32
C PRO A 4 6.17 8.47 -3.36
N CYS A 5 6.05 9.47 -2.50
CA CYS A 5 4.76 9.89 -1.97
C CYS A 5 4.07 10.77 -3.01
N MET A 6 2.84 10.42 -3.38
CA MET A 6 2.08 11.18 -4.39
C MET A 6 1.59 12.55 -3.89
N ALA A 7 1.63 12.79 -2.57
CA ALA A 7 1.16 14.04 -1.97
C ALA A 7 2.28 15.08 -1.72
N CYS A 8 3.51 14.63 -1.44
CA CYS A 8 4.61 15.55 -1.07
C CYS A 8 5.91 15.33 -1.85
N ASP A 9 5.90 14.46 -2.87
CA ASP A 9 7.02 14.13 -3.77
C ASP A 9 8.29 13.57 -3.10
N SER A 10 8.29 13.38 -1.78
CA SER A 10 9.36 12.71 -1.05
C SER A 10 9.54 11.29 -1.58
N ARG A 11 10.80 10.86 -1.70
CA ARG A 11 11.19 9.61 -2.34
C ARG A 11 11.85 8.68 -1.33
N PHE A 12 11.35 7.46 -1.24
CA PHE A 12 11.74 6.50 -0.22
C PHE A 12 12.41 5.27 -0.83
N LEU A 13 13.36 4.69 -0.11
CA LEU A 13 13.85 3.35 -0.41
C LEU A 13 12.74 2.33 -0.17
N PRO A 14 12.72 1.19 -0.89
CA PRO A 14 11.70 0.17 -0.70
C PRO A 14 11.56 -0.32 0.75
N ASP A 15 12.69 -0.46 1.46
CA ASP A 15 12.67 -0.90 2.86
C ASP A 15 11.99 0.11 3.80
N GLU A 16 12.24 1.40 3.60
CA GLU A 16 11.58 2.46 4.36
C GLU A 16 10.09 2.54 4.00
N TYR A 17 9.79 2.50 2.70
CA TYR A 17 8.43 2.58 2.19
C TYR A 17 7.56 1.43 2.71
N PHE A 18 7.99 0.18 2.56
CA PHE A 18 7.20 -0.99 2.95
C PHE A 18 7.15 -1.25 4.46
N ARG A 19 8.09 -0.72 5.25
CA ARG A 19 7.97 -0.72 6.72
C ARG A 19 6.86 0.20 7.22
N ALA A 20 6.52 1.23 6.46
CA ALA A 20 5.43 2.14 6.78
C ALA A 20 4.05 1.64 6.32
N CYS A 21 3.96 0.43 5.73
CA CYS A 21 2.68 -0.22 5.43
C CYS A 21 2.07 -0.81 6.71
N HIS A 22 0.77 -0.64 6.87
CA HIS A 22 -0.01 -1.14 8.00
C HIS A 22 -1.44 -1.53 7.57
N ASP A 23 -2.20 -2.11 8.50
CA ASP A 23 -3.63 -2.39 8.34
C ASP A 23 -4.01 -3.06 7.02
N TYR A 24 -3.49 -4.26 6.76
CA TYR A 24 -3.89 -5.03 5.59
C TYR A 24 -5.40 -5.30 5.61
N GLN A 25 -6.11 -4.84 4.57
CA GLN A 25 -7.55 -5.00 4.41
C GLN A 25 -7.85 -6.22 3.54
N ARG A 26 -8.08 -7.37 4.18
CA ARG A 26 -8.34 -8.65 3.49
C ARG A 26 -9.54 -8.61 2.53
N GLY A 27 -10.56 -7.81 2.83
CA GLY A 27 -11.79 -7.71 2.03
C GLY A 27 -11.56 -7.07 0.66
N THR A 28 -10.74 -6.03 0.62
CA THR A 28 -10.42 -5.25 -0.58
C THR A 28 -9.07 -5.63 -1.19
N ASP A 29 -8.28 -6.46 -0.50
CA ASP A 29 -6.93 -6.87 -0.89
C ASP A 29 -6.00 -5.66 -1.06
N SER A 30 -6.14 -4.69 -0.14
CA SER A 30 -5.40 -3.43 -0.09
C SER A 30 -4.66 -3.30 1.24
N VAL A 31 -3.68 -2.39 1.30
CA VAL A 31 -2.86 -2.12 2.48
C VAL A 31 -2.75 -0.62 2.68
N ALA A 32 -2.93 -0.16 3.92
CA ALA A 32 -2.75 1.24 4.23
C ALA A 32 -1.25 1.58 4.29
N TRP A 33 -0.91 2.81 3.95
CA TRP A 33 0.44 3.34 4.05
C TRP A 33 0.38 4.79 4.51
N THR A 34 1.18 5.12 5.52
CA THR A 34 1.33 6.49 6.00
C THR A 34 2.71 7.00 5.64
N CYS A 35 2.78 8.11 4.89
CA CYS A 35 4.03 8.75 4.50
C CYS A 35 4.84 9.16 5.75
N PRO A 36 6.06 8.64 5.94
CA PRO A 36 6.89 8.99 7.09
C PRO A 36 7.30 10.48 7.14
N HIS A 37 7.25 11.17 6.00
CA HIS A 37 7.66 12.57 5.88
C HIS A 37 6.51 13.55 6.14
N CYS A 38 5.37 13.39 5.45
CA CYS A 38 4.26 14.36 5.49
C CYS A 38 2.98 13.84 6.19
N GLY A 39 2.93 12.57 6.57
CA GLY A 39 1.75 11.97 7.19
C GLY A 39 0.57 11.70 6.24
N ASN A 40 0.74 11.88 4.92
CA ASN A 40 -0.29 11.48 3.95
C ASN A 40 -0.62 10.00 4.11
N GLN A 41 -1.91 9.67 4.05
CA GLN A 41 -2.39 8.29 4.11
C GLN A 41 -2.93 7.88 2.76
N ASP A 42 -2.40 6.79 2.22
CA ASP A 42 -2.87 6.17 0.99
C ASP A 42 -3.27 4.71 1.25
N ASP A 43 -4.28 4.25 0.53
CA ASP A 43 -4.53 2.83 0.37
C ASP A 43 -3.81 2.34 -0.90
N LEU A 44 -3.12 1.21 -0.78
CA LEU A 44 -2.27 0.66 -1.82
C LEU A 44 -2.69 -0.76 -2.18
N ARG A 45 -2.42 -1.15 -3.42
CA ARG A 45 -2.49 -2.54 -3.87
C ARG A 45 -1.13 -3.01 -4.36
N ILE A 46 -0.62 -4.08 -3.75
CA ILE A 46 0.62 -4.71 -4.19
C ILE A 46 0.33 -5.60 -5.40
N LEU A 47 0.95 -5.31 -6.54
CA LEU A 47 0.83 -6.05 -7.79
C LEU A 47 2.18 -6.66 -8.16
N PRO A 48 2.23 -7.73 -8.98
CA PRO A 48 3.49 -8.26 -9.47
C PRO A 48 4.28 -7.20 -10.24
N GLY A 49 5.42 -6.77 -9.69
CA GLY A 49 6.28 -5.75 -10.28
C GLY A 49 5.77 -4.31 -10.18
N GLU A 50 4.64 -4.05 -9.51
CA GLU A 50 3.99 -2.74 -9.50
C GLU A 50 3.32 -2.44 -8.15
N LEU A 51 3.30 -1.17 -7.77
CA LEU A 51 2.52 -0.63 -6.68
C LEU A 51 1.35 0.16 -7.25
N GLY A 52 0.12 -0.26 -6.95
CA GLY A 52 -1.09 0.42 -7.37
C GLY A 52 -1.59 1.37 -6.29
N PHE A 53 -1.88 2.61 -6.67
CA PHE A 53 -2.52 3.63 -5.83
C PHE A 53 -3.98 3.76 -6.24
N GLY A 54 -4.86 3.97 -5.27
CA GLY A 54 -6.27 4.07 -5.57
C GLY A 54 -7.14 4.18 -4.34
N ALA A 55 -8.42 3.89 -4.52
CA ALA A 55 -9.41 4.01 -3.47
C ALA A 55 -10.39 2.83 -3.50
N THR A 56 -11.03 2.58 -2.36
CA THR A 56 -12.12 1.61 -2.28
C THR A 56 -13.42 2.23 -2.80
N GLY A 57 -13.96 1.69 -3.90
CA GLY A 57 -15.26 2.06 -4.47
C GLY A 57 -16.19 0.85 -4.59
N ARG A 58 -17.45 0.96 -4.13
CA ARG A 58 -18.48 -0.10 -4.21
C ARG A 58 -18.00 -1.51 -3.76
N GLY A 59 -17.17 -1.56 -2.72
CA GLY A 59 -16.67 -2.82 -2.15
C GLY A 59 -15.46 -3.44 -2.86
N ARG A 60 -14.87 -2.77 -3.87
CA ARG A 60 -13.65 -3.18 -4.55
C ARG A 60 -12.60 -2.07 -4.49
N PHE A 61 -11.33 -2.45 -4.36
CA PHE A 61 -10.22 -1.52 -4.57
C PHE A 61 -10.01 -1.28 -6.06
N ASP A 62 -10.15 -0.04 -6.50
CA ASP A 62 -9.88 0.38 -7.87
C ASP A 62 -8.53 1.11 -7.93
N VAL A 63 -7.70 0.75 -8.91
CA VAL A 63 -6.33 1.28 -9.05
C VAL A 63 -6.34 2.36 -10.13
N HIS A 64 -5.98 3.59 -9.74
CA HIS A 64 -5.98 4.74 -10.64
C HIS A 64 -4.57 5.09 -11.14
N ASP A 65 -3.55 4.84 -10.33
CA ASP A 65 -2.15 5.11 -10.70
C ASP A 65 -1.24 3.95 -10.28
N ARG A 66 -0.09 3.83 -10.95
CA ARG A 66 0.87 2.74 -10.72
C ARG A 66 2.31 3.22 -10.76
N VAL A 67 3.07 2.76 -9.78
CA VAL A 67 4.53 2.90 -9.77
C VAL A 67 5.16 1.54 -10.05
N ARG A 68 6.08 1.47 -11.01
CA ARG A 68 6.84 0.25 -11.28
C ARG A 68 7.83 -0.01 -10.14
N VAL A 69 7.80 -1.24 -9.63
CA VAL A 69 8.71 -1.78 -8.63
C VAL A 69 9.14 -3.19 -9.08
N PRO A 70 10.11 -3.33 -10.01
CA PRO A 70 10.52 -4.63 -10.53
C PRO A 70 10.89 -5.61 -9.42
N GLY A 71 10.41 -6.85 -9.54
CA GLY A 71 10.65 -7.89 -8.53
C GLY A 71 9.68 -7.86 -7.35
N LEU A 72 8.80 -6.85 -7.25
CA LEU A 72 7.79 -6.77 -6.20
C LEU A 72 6.81 -7.93 -6.33
N ARG A 73 6.57 -8.61 -5.21
CA ARG A 73 5.66 -9.73 -5.08
C ARG A 73 4.86 -9.58 -3.80
N ARG A 74 3.79 -10.34 -3.75
CA ARG A 74 2.97 -10.49 -2.54
C ARG A 74 2.55 -11.92 -2.35
N ARG A 75 2.32 -12.26 -1.09
CA ARG A 75 1.69 -13.51 -0.68
C ARG A 75 0.68 -13.20 0.42
N ARG A 76 -0.58 -13.49 0.12
CA ARG A 76 -1.67 -13.39 1.10
C ARG A 76 -1.60 -14.57 2.06
N GLN A 77 -1.78 -14.28 3.34
CA GLN A 77 -1.98 -15.25 4.41
C GLN A 77 -3.33 -14.94 5.09
N ASP A 78 -3.76 -15.79 6.02
CA ASP A 78 -5.07 -15.62 6.67
C ASP A 78 -5.19 -14.32 7.47
N LEU A 79 -4.13 -13.95 8.18
CA LEU A 79 -4.09 -12.80 9.11
C LEU A 79 -3.03 -11.74 8.76
N ARG A 80 -2.43 -11.84 7.57
CA ARG A 80 -1.43 -10.87 7.11
C ARG A 80 -1.22 -10.90 5.60
N LEU A 81 -0.55 -9.87 5.11
CA LEU A 81 0.04 -9.81 3.79
C LEU A 81 1.57 -9.85 3.92
N ASP A 82 2.21 -10.78 3.23
CA ASP A 82 3.66 -10.79 3.07
C ASP A 82 3.99 -10.07 1.75
N ILE A 83 4.70 -8.95 1.83
CA ILE A 83 5.22 -8.19 0.68
C ILE A 83 6.68 -8.59 0.52
N SER A 84 7.11 -8.95 -0.69
CA SER A 84 8.51 -9.31 -0.93
C SER A 84 9.11 -8.58 -2.12
N LEU A 85 10.37 -8.21 -1.98
CA LEU A 85 11.20 -7.62 -3.01
C LEU A 85 12.62 -8.14 -2.82
N ASP A 86 13.15 -8.79 -3.86
CA ASP A 86 14.41 -9.52 -3.81
C ASP A 86 14.47 -10.50 -2.63
N GLN A 87 15.37 -10.29 -1.67
CA GLN A 87 15.56 -11.13 -0.49
C GLN A 87 14.80 -10.62 0.75
N LYS A 88 14.14 -9.45 0.66
CA LYS A 88 13.44 -8.85 1.79
C LYS A 88 11.96 -9.22 1.79
N VAL A 89 11.43 -9.40 2.99
CA VAL A 89 10.00 -9.66 3.23
C VAL A 89 9.51 -8.76 4.34
N TRP A 90 8.48 -7.97 4.04
CA TRP A 90 7.74 -7.17 5.01
C TRP A 90 6.40 -7.85 5.28
N ARG A 91 6.03 -7.95 6.56
CA ARG A 91 4.82 -8.64 6.99
C ARG A 91 3.87 -7.59 7.53
N VAL A 92 2.72 -7.44 6.86
CA VAL A 92 1.71 -6.45 7.24
C VAL A 92 0.52 -7.19 7.85
N PRO A 93 0.30 -7.09 9.17
CA PRO A 93 -0.85 -7.71 9.81
C PRO A 93 -2.16 -7.20 9.25
N THR A 94 -3.19 -8.04 9.26
CA THR A 94 -4.57 -7.60 9.01
C THR A 94 -4.96 -6.59 10.09
N GLY A 95 -5.40 -5.40 9.67
CA GLY A 95 -5.88 -4.38 10.61
C GLY A 95 -7.16 -4.86 11.32
N ALA A 96 -7.29 -4.52 12.61
CA ALA A 96 -8.58 -4.69 13.28
C ALA A 96 -9.59 -3.76 12.60
N ARG A 97 -10.70 -4.31 12.08
CA ARG A 97 -11.78 -3.57 11.39
C ARG A 97 -12.01 -2.19 12.01
N GLY A 98 -11.67 -1.12 11.30
CA GLY A 98 -11.89 0.21 11.87
C GLY A 98 -11.34 1.41 11.10
N ALA A 99 -11.42 1.45 9.77
CA ALA A 99 -11.42 2.70 9.00
C ALA A 99 -11.67 2.40 7.52
N ALA A 100 -12.93 2.16 7.15
CA ALA A 100 -13.39 2.67 5.87
C ALA A 100 -13.39 4.20 6.01
N ARG A 101 -12.22 4.82 5.89
CA ARG A 101 -12.07 6.27 5.92
C ARG A 101 -12.61 6.78 4.60
N GLU A 102 -13.84 7.27 4.69
CA GLU A 102 -14.54 8.16 3.78
C GLU A 102 -13.56 8.87 2.83
N ALA A 103 -13.61 8.45 1.56
CA ALA A 103 -12.83 9.03 0.48
C ALA A 103 -13.10 10.54 0.42
N ARG A 104 -12.19 11.34 0.98
CA ARG A 104 -12.15 12.78 0.72
C ARG A 104 -11.69 12.94 -0.72
N CYS A 105 -12.66 12.92 -1.63
CA CYS A 105 -12.50 13.48 -2.96
C CYS A 105 -12.21 14.98 -2.78
N PHE A 106 -10.96 15.39 -2.99
CA PHE A 106 -10.67 16.79 -3.25
C PHE A 106 -11.03 17.03 -4.73
N PHE A 107 -12.07 17.84 -4.93
CA PHE A 107 -12.43 18.47 -6.21
C PHE A 107 -11.45 19.59 -6.54
#